data_AF-A0A938ZSL7-F1
#
_entry.id   AF-A0A938ZSL7-F1
#
_cell.length_a   1.000
_cell.length_b   1.000
_cell.length_c   1.000
_cell.angle_alpha   90.00
_cell.angle_beta   90.00
_cell.angle_gamma   90.00
#
_symmetry.space_group_name_H-M   'P 1'
#
loop_
_entity.id
_entity.type
_entity.pdbx_description
1 polymer ?
#
loop_
_entity_poly.entity_id
_entity_poly.type
_entity_poly.pdbx_seq_one_letter_code
_entity_poly.pdbx_strand_id
1 'polypeptide(L)'
;MQPIRQGDVILLPVQQVEGQKIPHLTLVEGEVTGHKHRITEGKAELSDKDGTLYLRVISDSALLAYEEHKAISIPQGHWMVKIQREYEPEGWRYVAD
;
A
#
# COMPACT_ATOMS: atom_id res chain seq x y z
N MET A 1 17.67 -0.63 -4.26
CA MET A 1 16.39 -1.36 -4.09
C MET A 1 15.53 -1.10 -5.33
N GLN A 2 14.73 -2.08 -5.74
CA GLN A 2 13.85 -1.96 -6.90
C GLN A 2 12.39 -1.79 -6.45
N PRO A 3 11.52 -1.13 -7.25
CA PRO A 3 10.09 -1.07 -6.98
C PRO A 3 9.48 -2.46 -6.79
N ILE A 4 8.55 -2.58 -5.85
CA ILE A 4 7.81 -3.82 -5.60
C ILE A 4 6.33 -3.57 -5.87
N ARG A 5 5.68 -4.46 -6.60
CA ARG A 5 4.25 -4.37 -6.95
C ARG A 5 3.50 -5.58 -6.39
N GLN A 6 2.38 -5.32 -5.73
CA GLN A 6 1.40 -6.33 -5.33
C GLN A 6 0.00 -5.80 -5.65
N GLY A 7 -0.64 -6.37 -6.67
CA GLY A 7 -1.93 -5.89 -7.18
C GLY A 7 -1.88 -4.39 -7.48
N ASP A 8 -2.73 -3.65 -6.79
CA ASP A 8 -2.93 -2.20 -6.86
C ASP A 8 -1.93 -1.39 -6.03
N VAL A 9 -1.04 -2.05 -5.28
CA VAL A 9 -0.03 -1.37 -4.46
C VAL A 9 1.33 -1.44 -5.13
N ILE A 10 1.95 -0.27 -5.29
CA ILE A 10 3.36 -0.13 -5.65
C ILE A 10 4.12 0.48 -4.49
N LEU A 11 5.18 -0.19 -4.07
CA LEU A 11 6.16 0.31 -3.11
C LEU A 11 7.39 0.80 -3.86
N LEU A 12 7.65 2.09 -3.73
CA LEU A 12 8.81 2.75 -4.33
C LEU A 12 9.88 2.98 -3.26
N PRO A 13 11.12 2.50 -3.46
CA PRO A 13 12.18 2.74 -2.50
C PRO A 13 12.52 4.23 -2.46
N VAL A 14 12.59 4.79 -1.25
CA VAL A 14 12.88 6.21 -1.02
C VAL A 14 13.90 6.38 0.09
N GLN A 15 14.46 7.59 0.21
CA GLN A 15 15.20 7.97 1.41
C GLN A 15 14.24 8.11 2.60
N GLN A 16 14.78 8.19 3.82
CA GLN A 16 13.98 8.38 5.02
C GLN A 16 13.08 9.62 4.88
N VAL A 17 11.78 9.42 5.12
CA VAL A 17 10.77 10.48 5.13
C VAL A 17 10.19 10.55 6.53
N GLU A 18 10.19 11.76 7.09
CA GLU A 18 9.51 12.06 8.34
C GLU A 18 8.06 12.45 8.05
N GLY A 19 7.13 11.74 8.68
CA GLY A 19 5.69 11.96 8.57
C GLY A 19 5.00 11.67 9.90
N GLN A 20 3.70 11.91 9.96
CA GLN A 20 2.89 11.58 11.13
C GLN A 20 2.71 10.07 11.21
N LYS A 21 3.14 9.46 12.32
CA LYS A 21 2.99 8.01 12.52
C LYS A 21 1.52 7.61 12.61
N ILE A 22 1.17 6.52 11.95
CA ILE A 22 -0.17 5.95 11.94
C ILE A 22 -0.18 4.68 12.80
N PRO A 23 -1.16 4.49 13.70
CA PRO A 23 -1.21 3.34 14.62
C PRO A 23 -1.75 2.06 13.96
N HIS A 24 -1.50 1.83 12.68
CA HIS A 24 -1.83 0.60 11.97
C HIS A 24 -0.84 0.31 10.83
N LEU A 25 -0.89 -0.91 10.30
CA LEU A 25 -0.02 -1.35 9.20
C LEU A 25 -0.78 -1.69 7.92
N THR A 26 -2.00 -1.19 7.79
CA THR A 26 -2.79 -1.24 6.56
C THR A 26 -2.30 -0.16 5.60
N LEU A 27 -1.85 -0.56 4.41
CA LEU A 27 -1.42 0.31 3.33
C LEU A 27 -2.60 0.78 2.46
N VAL A 28 -3.57 -0.10 2.21
CA VAL A 28 -4.78 0.18 1.42
C VAL A 28 -5.95 -0.62 1.99
N GLU A 29 -7.10 0.03 2.14
CA GLU A 29 -8.39 -0.62 2.39
C GLU A 29 -9.11 -0.74 1.03
N GLY A 30 -9.44 -1.95 0.59
CA GLY A 30 -10.18 -2.17 -0.65
C GLY A 30 -11.60 -1.60 -0.56
N GLU A 31 -12.06 -0.92 -1.62
CA GLU A 31 -13.27 -0.09 -1.61
C GLU A 31 -14.59 -0.85 -1.46
N VAL A 32 -14.66 -2.16 -1.78
CA VAL A 32 -15.96 -2.86 -1.91
C VAL A 32 -16.07 -4.15 -1.09
N THR A 33 -14.97 -4.87 -0.86
CA THR A 33 -15.00 -6.24 -0.32
C THR A 33 -14.36 -6.38 1.06
N GLY A 34 -13.74 -5.32 1.59
CA GLY A 34 -13.06 -5.35 2.89
C GLY A 34 -11.67 -5.99 2.87
N HIS A 35 -11.15 -6.39 1.70
CA HIS A 35 -9.77 -6.87 1.56
C HIS A 35 -8.77 -5.73 1.79
N LYS A 36 -7.69 -6.00 2.53
CA LYS A 36 -6.71 -4.98 2.92
C LYS A 36 -5.31 -5.41 2.56
N HIS A 37 -4.54 -4.47 2.00
CA HIS A 37 -3.10 -4.62 1.86
C HIS A 37 -2.47 -4.27 3.20
N ARG A 38 -1.92 -5.25 3.93
CA ARG A 38 -1.41 -5.03 5.29
C ARG A 38 -0.12 -5.80 5.56
N ILE A 39 0.76 -5.18 6.34
CA ILE A 39 1.90 -5.90 6.91
C ILE A 39 1.41 -6.84 8.03
N THR A 40 1.62 -8.15 7.84
CA THR A 40 1.21 -9.20 8.79
C THR A 40 2.36 -9.77 9.60
N GLU A 41 3.59 -9.69 9.09
CA GLU A 41 4.80 -10.19 9.76
C GLU A 41 5.96 -9.19 9.62
N GLY A 42 6.89 -9.24 10.58
CA GLY A 42 8.01 -8.31 10.68
C GLY A 42 7.71 -7.05 11.49
N LYS A 43 8.74 -6.21 11.70
CA LYS A 43 8.63 -4.91 12.37
C LYS A 43 8.60 -3.82 11.31
N ALA A 44 7.50 -3.07 11.26
CA ALA A 44 7.34 -1.94 10.37
C ALA A 44 6.60 -0.79 11.05
N GLU A 45 6.74 0.41 10.50
CA GLU A 45 6.02 1.61 10.89
C GLU A 45 5.38 2.22 9.63
N LEU A 46 4.15 2.71 9.76
CA LEU A 46 3.48 3.47 8.71
C LEU A 46 3.41 4.94 9.12
N SER A 47 3.59 5.83 8.16
CA SER A 47 3.48 7.27 8.37
C SER A 47 2.76 7.93 7.21
N ASP A 48 1.97 8.95 7.51
CA ASP A 48 1.37 9.84 6.51
C ASP A 48 2.21 11.11 6.41
N LYS A 49 2.42 11.56 5.18
CA LYS A 49 2.95 12.89 4.91
C LYS A 49 2.20 13.46 3.71
N ASP A 50 1.45 14.52 3.95
CA ASP A 50 0.69 15.25 2.94
C ASP A 50 -0.28 14.34 2.15
N GLY A 51 -0.91 13.37 2.84
CA GLY A 51 -1.83 12.41 2.21
C GLY A 51 -1.15 11.27 1.44
N THR A 52 0.19 11.19 1.50
CA THR A 52 0.98 10.08 0.96
C THR A 52 1.46 9.18 2.07
N LEU A 53 1.22 7.88 1.94
CA LEU A 53 1.67 6.88 2.91
C LEU A 53 3.13 6.48 2.65
N TYR A 54 3.88 6.33 3.75
CA TYR A 54 5.26 5.87 3.77
C TYR A 54 5.40 4.72 4.75
N LEU A 55 5.92 3.60 4.24
CA LEU A 55 6.22 2.40 5.02
C LEU A 55 7.72 2.37 5.35
N ARG A 56 8.03 2.20 6.63
CA ARG A 56 9.38 1.90 7.10
C ARG A 56 9.43 0.47 7.58
N VAL A 57 10.25 -0.37 6.96
CA VAL A 57 10.54 -1.73 7.40
C VAL A 57 11.81 -1.71 8.26
N ILE A 58 11.67 -2.10 9.53
CA ILE A 58 12.73 -2.07 10.54
C ILE A 58 13.44 -3.43 10.66
N SER A 59 12.71 -4.54 10.53
CA SER A 59 13.31 -5.87 10.45
C SER A 59 13.97 -6.11 9.08
N ASP A 60 14.79 -7.15 8.94
CA ASP A 60 15.40 -7.55 7.66
C ASP A 60 14.39 -7.66 6.53
N SER A 61 13.17 -8.13 6.84
CA SER A 61 12.02 -8.06 5.96
C SER A 61 10.70 -7.91 6.73
N ALA A 62 9.66 -7.48 6.02
CA ALA A 62 8.27 -7.48 6.46
C ALA A 62 7.38 -8.11 5.39
N LEU A 63 6.36 -8.86 5.81
CA LEU A 63 5.47 -9.54 4.88
C LEU A 63 4.22 -8.70 4.63
N LEU A 64 4.03 -8.27 3.38
CA LEU A 64 2.79 -7.64 2.91
C LEU A 64 1.85 -8.73 2.42
N ALA A 65 0.73 -8.89 3.09
CA ALA A 65 -0.33 -9.80 2.68
C ALA A 65 -1.47 -9.05 1.99
N TYR A 66 -2.14 -9.74 1.08
CA TYR A 66 -3.42 -9.38 0.49
C TYR A 66 -4.26 -10.65 0.38
N GLU A 67 -5.55 -10.58 0.70
CA GLU A 67 -6.38 -11.77 0.95
C GLU A 67 -6.56 -12.67 -0.30
N GLU A 68 -6.45 -12.11 -1.51
CA GLU A 68 -6.54 -12.88 -2.77
C GLU A 68 -5.18 -13.16 -3.44
N HIS A 69 -4.06 -12.65 -2.89
CA HIS A 69 -2.73 -12.80 -3.50
C HIS A 69 -1.72 -13.44 -2.57
N LYS A 70 -0.66 -14.03 -3.17
CA LYS A 70 0.49 -14.49 -2.39
C LYS A 70 1.14 -13.28 -1.74
N ALA A 71 1.32 -13.37 -0.42
CA ALA A 71 2.03 -12.37 0.34
C ALA A 71 3.46 -12.19 -0.17
N ILE A 72 3.93 -10.94 -0.19
CA ILE A 72 5.27 -10.58 -0.66
C ILE A 72 6.18 -10.16 0.49
N SER A 73 7.45 -10.53 0.41
CA SER A 73 8.48 -10.08 1.36
C SER A 73 9.05 -8.74 0.91
N ILE A 74 8.95 -7.74 1.76
CA ILE A 74 9.49 -6.39 1.56
C ILE A 74 10.79 -6.30 2.37
N PRO A 75 11.94 -5.98 1.74
CA PRO A 75 13.18 -5.85 2.48
C PRO A 75 13.20 -4.60 3.36
N GLN A 76 14.07 -4.63 4.38
CA GLN A 76 14.38 -3.49 5.24
C GLN A 76 14.60 -2.20 4.43
N GLY A 77 13.98 -1.10 4.86
CA GLY A 77 14.14 0.19 4.19
C GLY A 77 12.92 1.10 4.31
N HIS A 78 12.97 2.21 3.57
CA HIS A 78 11.90 3.19 3.47
C HIS A 78 11.24 3.10 2.10
N TRP A 79 9.92 3.11 2.10
CA TRP A 79 9.09 2.89 0.93
C TRP A 79 7.97 3.90 0.87
N MET A 80 7.77 4.52 -0.29
CA MET A 80 6.59 5.31 -0.58
C MET A 80 5.52 4.38 -1.17
N VAL A 81 4.31 4.47 -0.61
CA VAL A 81 3.16 3.68 -1.05
C VAL A 81 2.44 4.45 -2.14
N LYS A 82 2.31 3.85 -3.32
CA LYS A 82 1.43 4.34 -4.39
C LYS A 82 0.32 3.34 -4.63
N ILE A 83 -0.91 3.84 -4.63
CA ILE A 83 -2.09 3.08 -5.00
C ILE A 83 -2.31 3.30 -6.51
N GLN A 84 -2.28 2.22 -7.28
CA GLN A 84 -2.81 2.21 -8.63
C GLN A 84 -4.31 2.01 -8.51
N ARG A 85 -5.10 3.00 -8.93
CA ARG A 85 -6.52 2.79 -9.15
C ARG A 85 -6.69 2.40 -10.62
N GLU A 86 -7.40 1.31 -10.87
CA GLU A 86 -7.93 1.08 -12.21
C GLU A 86 -8.89 2.24 -12.51
N TYR A 87 -8.66 2.94 -13.61
CA TYR A 87 -9.59 3.96 -14.08
C TYR A 87 -10.80 3.21 -14.64
N GLU A 88 -11.92 3.23 -13.94
CA GLU A 88 -13.22 2.81 -14.47
C GLU A 88 -13.89 4.03 -15.15
N PRO A 89 -13.89 4.14 -16.49
CA PRO A 89 -14.59 5.21 -17.20
C PRO A 89 -16.09 4.91 -17.34
N GLU A 90 -16.82 4.61 -16.27
CA GLU A 90 -18.27 4.41 -16.41
C GLU A 90 -19.06 5.17 -15.35
N GLY A 91 -19.71 6.24 -15.82
CA GLY A 91 -20.60 7.04 -14.99
C GLY A 91 -21.35 8.11 -15.77
N TRP A 92 -22.16 7.67 -16.73
CA TRP A 92 -23.46 8.23 -17.20
C TRP A 92 -23.58 8.24 -18.72
N ARG A 93 -24.60 7.54 -19.25
CA ARG A 93 -25.27 7.96 -20.48
C ARG A 93 -26.77 7.77 -20.33
N TYR A 94 -27.51 8.82 -20.64
CA TYR A 94 -28.95 8.97 -20.40
C TYR A 94 -29.79 7.90 -21.09
N VAL A 95 -30.84 7.49 -20.38
CA VAL A 95 -32.01 6.74 -20.85
C VAL A 95 -33.01 7.71 -21.47
N ALA A 96 -33.44 7.45 -22.70
CA ALA A 96 -34.81 7.64 -23.20
C ALA A 96 -34.89 7.00 -24.60
N ASP A 97 -35.91 6.17 -24.80
CA ASP A 97 -36.43 5.81 -26.14
C ASP A 97 -36.99 7.06 -26.82
#